data_AF-A0A928U414-F1
#
_entry.id   AF-A0A928U414-F1
#
_cell.length_a   1.000
_cell.length_b   1.000
_cell.length_c   1.000
_cell.angle_alpha   90.00
_cell.angle_beta   90.00
_cell.angle_gamma   90.00
#
_symmetry.space_group_name_H-M   'P 1'
#
loop_
_entity.id
_entity.type
_entity.pdbx_description
1 polymer ?
#
loop_
_entity_poly.entity_id
_entity_poly.type
_entity_poly.pdbx_seq_one_letter_code
_entity_poly.pdbx_strand_id
1 'polypeptide(L)'
;MFKIVDTLAQALAQQMGNQLEAIYLFGSLAQGHYIPGESDINLFVILRDSADFPALQQAFYPLWQQYRHELKRAPFMATKGAFLRHLRLNPLLAQQLVRDAQQLIGPPEYLDRRLATIEPHEAYAYLVTEAMQASAALAPELLGEDTAVTTRTRLRRLARRLRQEPLPEGETAVQTFARIQHFLNPIIASLPAARKVAGMVPRNTTTPLLPGLQTIYKEGNKTVLVFTELSPQKIIQADWDKLAGRLPAGASSLELTTVEQMSLSIMFERPLDLRFKKLQHSWGPNFLAAFNPTTRQIMRYSARVPSRILIDELPNVYLTQEPSEEVQHKIIHDFQNKMLNIQLEHELLVRYGLVERFKPPSPVPGRETPAPQRIAALFQHLEWWADYYTCQL
;
A
#
# COMPACT_ATOMS: atom_id res chain seq x y z
N MET A 1 -7.19 26.48 2.56
CA MET A 1 -7.39 25.02 2.59
C MET A 1 -7.75 24.51 3.98
N PHE A 2 -6.98 24.83 5.03
CA PHE A 2 -7.31 24.45 6.41
C PHE A 2 -8.75 24.77 6.81
N LYS A 3 -9.28 25.97 6.50
CA LYS A 3 -10.70 26.31 6.73
C LYS A 3 -11.70 25.32 6.12
N ILE A 4 -11.43 24.76 4.94
CA ILE A 4 -12.30 23.78 4.29
C ILE A 4 -12.24 22.45 5.05
N VAL A 5 -11.03 22.05 5.45
CA VAL A 5 -10.81 20.84 6.25
C VAL A 5 -11.49 20.93 7.61
N ASP A 6 -11.40 22.08 8.27
CA ASP A 6 -12.07 22.33 9.54
C ASP A 6 -13.60 22.26 9.37
N THR A 7 -14.16 22.93 8.36
CA THR A 7 -15.59 22.88 8.05
C THR A 7 -16.06 21.44 7.80
N LEU A 8 -15.31 20.68 7.01
CA LEU A 8 -15.63 19.28 6.74
C LEU A 8 -15.54 18.42 8.00
N ALA A 9 -14.49 18.57 8.81
CA ALA A 9 -14.32 17.82 10.06
C ALA A 9 -15.47 18.09 11.03
N GLN A 10 -15.93 19.35 11.11
CA GLN A 10 -17.09 19.73 11.91
C GLN A 10 -18.39 19.13 11.35
N ALA A 11 -18.60 19.16 10.04
CA ALA A 11 -19.76 18.55 9.40
C ALA A 11 -19.80 17.03 9.64
N LEU A 12 -18.64 16.36 9.53
CA LEU A 12 -18.50 14.94 9.85
C LEU A 12 -18.80 14.66 11.31
N ALA A 13 -18.26 15.47 12.23
CA ALA A 13 -18.53 15.33 13.66
C ALA A 13 -20.01 15.50 14.00
N GLN A 14 -20.69 16.48 13.39
CA GLN A 14 -22.11 16.71 13.59
C GLN A 14 -22.96 15.54 13.10
N GLN A 15 -22.65 15.01 11.90
CA GLN A 15 -23.43 13.93 11.28
C GLN A 15 -23.18 12.56 11.94
N MET A 16 -21.94 12.26 12.31
CA MET A 16 -21.57 10.99 12.95
C MET A 16 -21.93 10.97 14.44
N GLY A 17 -22.05 12.14 15.07
CA GLY A 17 -22.52 12.31 16.44
C GLY A 17 -21.77 11.43 17.43
N ASN A 18 -22.51 10.62 18.18
CA ASN A 18 -21.96 9.75 19.22
C ASN A 18 -21.15 8.54 18.67
N GLN A 19 -21.13 8.32 17.36
CA GLN A 19 -20.34 7.24 16.75
C GLN A 19 -18.89 7.65 16.49
N LEU A 20 -18.59 8.96 16.49
CA LEU A 20 -17.25 9.48 16.25
C LEU A 20 -16.41 9.51 17.53
N GLU A 21 -15.16 9.05 17.44
CA GLU A 21 -14.15 9.17 18.50
C GLU A 21 -13.17 10.30 18.21
N ALA A 22 -12.63 10.38 16.99
CA ALA A 22 -11.64 11.37 16.61
C ALA A 22 -11.51 11.54 15.09
N ILE A 23 -10.98 12.69 14.66
CA ILE A 23 -10.60 12.96 13.26
C ILE A 23 -9.18 13.51 13.22
N TYR A 24 -8.35 12.94 12.36
CA TYR A 24 -6.98 13.37 12.09
C TYR A 24 -6.81 13.85 10.65
N LEU A 25 -6.13 14.97 10.47
CA LEU A 25 -5.53 15.39 9.21
C LEU A 25 -4.09 14.90 9.16
N PHE A 26 -3.70 14.26 8.06
CA PHE A 26 -2.33 13.78 7.88
C PHE A 26 -1.84 13.96 6.43
N GLY A 27 -0.56 13.63 6.20
CA GLY A 27 0.09 13.78 4.91
C GLY A 27 0.55 15.22 4.64
N SER A 28 0.67 15.59 3.36
CA SER A 28 1.35 16.82 2.95
C SER A 28 0.70 18.11 3.48
N LEU A 29 -0.62 18.13 3.67
CA LEU A 29 -1.30 19.30 4.25
C LEU A 29 -0.96 19.48 5.72
N ALA A 30 -1.00 18.42 6.52
CA ALA A 30 -0.60 18.50 7.93
C ALA A 30 0.87 18.90 8.11
N GLN A 31 1.74 18.44 7.18
CA GLN A 31 3.18 18.73 7.19
C GLN A 31 3.55 20.10 6.63
N GLY A 32 2.62 20.86 6.04
CA GLY A 32 2.90 22.18 5.45
C GLY A 32 3.52 22.14 4.04
N HIS A 33 3.49 21.00 3.36
CA HIS A 33 4.03 20.81 2.00
C HIS A 33 2.92 20.50 0.97
N TYR A 34 1.71 20.97 1.21
CA TYR A 34 0.58 20.74 0.30
C TYR A 34 0.75 21.50 -1.02
N ILE A 35 0.56 20.79 -2.12
CA ILE A 35 0.58 21.34 -3.48
C ILE A 35 -0.81 21.17 -4.09
N PRO A 36 -1.53 22.27 -4.42
CA PRO A 36 -2.81 22.21 -5.14
C PRO A 36 -2.70 21.42 -6.45
N GLY A 37 -3.78 20.72 -6.84
CA GLY A 37 -3.77 19.88 -8.04
C GLY A 37 -3.04 18.54 -7.87
N GLU A 38 -1.92 18.49 -7.15
CA GLU A 38 -1.11 17.26 -7.03
C GLU A 38 -1.20 16.53 -5.68
N SER A 39 -1.60 17.21 -4.61
CA SER A 39 -1.73 16.60 -3.28
C SER A 39 -3.16 16.20 -2.98
N ASP A 40 -3.31 15.10 -2.24
CA ASP A 40 -4.57 14.65 -1.66
C ASP A 40 -4.72 15.25 -0.25
N ILE A 41 -5.95 15.52 0.16
CA ILE A 41 -6.27 15.82 1.57
C ILE A 41 -6.56 14.49 2.25
N ASN A 42 -5.68 14.06 3.16
CA ASN A 42 -5.81 12.78 3.83
C ASN A 42 -6.41 12.97 5.23
N LEU A 43 -7.62 12.43 5.41
CA LEU A 43 -8.31 12.42 6.68
C LEU A 43 -8.40 11.00 7.20
N PHE A 44 -8.29 10.85 8.51
CA PHE A 44 -8.55 9.60 9.22
C PHE A 44 -9.69 9.82 10.21
N VAL A 45 -10.80 9.12 10.00
CA VAL A 45 -11.99 9.18 10.84
C VAL A 45 -12.02 7.92 11.70
N ILE A 46 -11.99 8.11 13.02
CA ILE A 46 -11.96 7.04 14.00
C ILE A 46 -13.33 6.97 14.65
N LEU A 47 -13.95 5.80 14.54
CA LEU A 47 -15.30 5.52 15.02
C LEU A 47 -15.25 4.66 16.29
N ARG A 48 -16.34 4.67 17.05
CA ARG A 48 -16.58 3.67 18.09
C ARG A 48 -16.69 2.28 17.49
N ASP A 49 -16.31 1.26 18.25
CA ASP A 49 -16.43 -0.14 17.82
C ASP A 49 -17.89 -0.57 17.60
N SER A 50 -18.85 0.15 18.17
CA SER A 50 -20.28 -0.05 17.98
C SER A 50 -20.89 0.76 16.82
N ALA A 51 -20.07 1.32 15.93
CA ALA A 51 -20.57 2.18 14.85
C ALA A 51 -21.38 1.38 13.80
N ASP A 52 -22.45 2.00 13.30
CA ASP A 52 -23.37 1.46 12.30
C ASP A 52 -22.98 2.00 10.91
N PHE A 53 -22.22 1.19 10.16
CA PHE A 53 -21.76 1.55 8.81
C PHE A 53 -22.90 1.89 7.83
N PRO A 54 -24.02 1.13 7.78
CA PRO A 54 -25.21 1.55 7.04
C PRO A 54 -25.72 2.95 7.38
N ALA A 55 -25.84 3.30 8.66
CA ALA A 55 -26.24 4.64 9.08
C ALA A 55 -25.19 5.69 8.67
N LEU A 56 -23.91 5.36 8.76
CA LEU A 56 -22.81 6.24 8.34
C LEU A 56 -22.80 6.50 6.84
N GLN A 57 -23.16 5.54 5.99
CA GLN A 57 -23.25 5.75 4.54
C GLN A 57 -24.27 6.84 4.20
N GLN A 58 -25.46 6.76 4.81
CA GLN A 58 -26.54 7.73 4.58
C GLN A 58 -26.12 9.14 5.04
N ALA A 59 -25.39 9.23 6.14
CA ALA A 59 -24.91 10.50 6.68
C ALA A 59 -23.72 11.08 5.87
N PHE A 60 -22.80 10.24 5.41
CA PHE A 60 -21.56 10.66 4.77
C PHE A 60 -21.71 10.95 3.28
N TYR A 61 -22.53 10.18 2.55
CA TYR A 61 -22.64 10.30 1.10
C TYR A 61 -22.99 11.73 0.62
N PRO A 62 -23.94 12.46 1.22
CA PRO A 62 -24.24 13.85 0.85
C PRO A 62 -23.03 14.79 1.05
N LEU A 63 -22.30 14.62 2.15
CA LEU A 63 -21.09 15.40 2.43
C LEU A 63 -20.01 15.11 1.39
N TRP A 64 -19.83 13.84 1.02
CA TRP A 64 -18.88 13.47 -0.02
C TRP A 64 -19.22 14.13 -1.35
N GLN A 65 -20.49 14.12 -1.78
CA GLN A 65 -20.89 14.78 -3.03
C GLN A 65 -20.59 16.28 -3.01
N GLN A 66 -20.75 16.93 -1.86
CA GLN A 66 -20.45 18.35 -1.68
C GLN A 66 -18.94 18.67 -1.75
N TYR A 67 -18.07 17.81 -1.20
CA TYR A 67 -16.65 18.12 -0.98
C TYR A 67 -15.64 17.26 -1.77
N ARG A 68 -16.11 16.33 -2.61
CA ARG A 68 -15.24 15.39 -3.35
C ARG A 68 -14.21 16.07 -4.24
N HIS A 69 -14.52 17.24 -4.79
CA HIS A 69 -13.64 17.97 -5.71
C HIS A 69 -12.44 18.58 -4.97
N GLU A 70 -12.65 19.02 -3.73
CA GLU A 70 -11.61 19.55 -2.85
C GLU A 70 -10.77 18.44 -2.23
N LEU A 71 -11.43 17.36 -1.78
CA LEU A 71 -10.75 16.25 -1.10
C LEU A 71 -9.92 15.39 -2.03
N LYS A 72 -10.44 15.14 -3.25
CA LYS A 72 -9.95 14.17 -4.25
C LYS A 72 -9.93 12.70 -3.80
N ARG A 73 -9.79 12.45 -2.50
CA ARG A 73 -9.79 11.13 -1.88
C ARG A 73 -10.72 11.13 -0.67
N ALA A 74 -11.48 10.06 -0.50
CA ALA A 74 -12.28 9.89 0.69
C ALA A 74 -11.41 9.68 1.94
N PRO A 75 -11.90 10.08 3.13
CA PRO A 75 -11.24 9.77 4.39
C PRO A 75 -11.07 8.26 4.58
N PHE A 76 -9.98 7.88 5.23
CA PHE A 76 -9.87 6.56 5.85
C PHE A 76 -10.87 6.51 7.00
N MET A 77 -11.57 5.39 7.16
CA MET A 77 -12.58 5.25 8.21
C MET A 77 -12.46 3.88 8.87
N ALA A 78 -12.37 3.87 10.19
CA ALA A 78 -12.16 2.64 10.96
C ALA A 78 -12.80 2.73 12.33
N THR A 79 -13.25 1.59 12.86
CA THR A 79 -13.48 1.44 14.29
C THR A 79 -12.16 1.58 15.06
N LYS A 80 -12.24 1.93 16.34
CA LYS A 80 -11.08 2.13 17.21
C LYS A 80 -10.18 0.89 17.26
N GLY A 81 -10.76 -0.30 17.43
CA GLY A 81 -10.03 -1.56 17.42
C GLY A 81 -9.28 -1.78 16.11
N ALA A 82 -9.99 -1.62 14.98
CA ALA A 82 -9.40 -1.75 13.64
C ALA A 82 -8.27 -0.74 13.40
N PHE A 83 -8.47 0.52 13.80
CA PHE A 83 -7.47 1.58 13.68
C PHE A 83 -6.19 1.23 14.43
N LEU A 84 -6.29 0.89 15.72
CA LEU A 84 -5.12 0.57 16.55
C LEU A 84 -4.37 -0.66 16.02
N ARG A 85 -5.11 -1.69 15.59
CA ARG A 85 -4.55 -2.87 14.92
C ARG A 85 -3.79 -2.48 13.65
N HIS A 86 -4.38 -1.62 12.82
CA HIS A 86 -3.75 -1.17 11.59
C HIS A 86 -2.47 -0.38 11.82
N LEU A 87 -2.43 0.47 12.84
CA LEU A 87 -1.20 1.20 13.22
C LEU A 87 -0.09 0.25 13.68
N ARG A 88 -0.42 -0.79 14.46
CA ARG A 88 0.56 -1.83 14.85
C ARG A 88 1.11 -2.58 13.64
N LEU A 89 0.27 -2.86 12.66
CA LEU A 89 0.68 -3.54 11.42
C LEU A 89 1.47 -2.62 10.48
N ASN A 90 1.21 -1.31 10.53
CA ASN A 90 1.78 -0.27 9.66
C ASN A 90 2.50 0.83 10.49
N PRO A 91 3.66 0.52 11.08
CA PRO A 91 4.34 1.42 12.00
C PRO A 91 4.80 2.72 11.32
N LEU A 92 5.06 2.72 10.01
CA LEU A 92 5.33 3.94 9.25
C LEU A 92 4.16 4.93 9.31
N LEU A 93 2.94 4.44 9.10
CA LEU A 93 1.76 5.28 9.26
C LEU A 93 1.58 5.71 10.71
N ALA A 94 1.79 4.82 11.67
CA ALA A 94 1.70 5.14 13.10
C ALA A 94 2.63 6.30 13.50
N GLN A 95 3.90 6.24 13.09
CA GLN A 95 4.85 7.33 13.37
C GLN A 95 4.46 8.63 12.65
N GLN A 96 4.02 8.55 11.39
CA GLN A 96 3.55 9.73 10.67
C GLN A 96 2.36 10.39 11.37
N LEU A 97 1.41 9.60 11.88
CA LEU A 97 0.28 10.13 12.63
C LEU A 97 0.71 10.75 13.96
N VAL A 98 1.62 10.11 14.70
CA VAL A 98 2.09 10.62 15.99
C VAL A 98 2.91 11.91 15.84
N ARG A 99 3.76 12.00 14.80
CA ARG A 99 4.69 13.13 14.63
C ARG A 99 4.09 14.28 13.83
N ASP A 100 3.36 13.97 12.77
CA ASP A 100 3.04 14.92 11.71
C ASP A 100 1.53 15.15 11.54
N ALA A 101 0.64 14.34 12.14
CA ALA A 101 -0.79 14.55 11.98
C ALA A 101 -1.31 15.64 12.93
N GLN A 102 -2.31 16.37 12.45
CA GLN A 102 -3.07 17.32 13.22
C GLN A 102 -4.38 16.67 13.66
N GLN A 103 -4.61 16.61 14.96
CA GLN A 103 -5.91 16.22 15.50
C GLN A 103 -6.90 17.37 15.29
N LEU A 104 -8.00 17.10 14.58
CA LEU A 104 -9.04 18.08 14.31
C LEU A 104 -10.20 17.96 15.31
N ILE A 105 -10.60 16.72 15.63
CA ILE A 105 -11.68 16.38 16.55
C ILE A 105 -11.24 15.22 17.45
N GLY A 106 -11.73 15.18 18.68
CA GLY A 106 -11.52 14.10 19.65
C GLY A 106 -10.80 14.55 20.92
N PRO A 107 -10.64 13.65 21.90
CA PRO A 107 -9.96 13.98 23.15
C PRO A 107 -8.44 14.17 22.92
N PRO A 108 -7.78 15.06 23.69
CA PRO A 108 -6.35 15.34 23.52
C PRO A 108 -5.51 14.06 23.67
N GLU A 109 -4.45 13.96 22.87
CA GLU A 109 -3.47 12.85 22.89
C GLU A 109 -4.09 11.45 22.69
N TYR A 110 -5.14 11.33 21.87
CA TYR A 110 -5.80 10.06 21.59
C TYR A 110 -4.84 8.96 21.06
N LEU A 111 -3.74 9.34 20.39
CA LEU A 111 -2.70 8.44 19.91
C LEU A 111 -1.57 8.25 20.93
N ASP A 112 -1.37 7.00 21.36
CA ASP A 112 -0.26 6.62 22.24
C ASP A 112 1.10 6.74 21.50
N ARG A 113 2.00 7.59 22.01
CA ARG A 113 3.35 7.79 21.47
C ARG A 113 4.19 6.51 21.45
N ARG A 114 3.85 5.49 22.26
CA ARG A 114 4.53 4.18 22.25
C ARG A 114 4.34 3.41 20.94
N LEU A 115 3.32 3.75 20.15
CA LEU A 115 3.12 3.21 18.80
C LEU A 115 4.15 3.72 17.77
N ALA A 116 5.01 4.69 18.13
CA ALA A 116 5.90 5.39 17.19
C ALA A 116 7.27 4.74 16.94
N THR A 117 7.59 3.59 17.57
CA THR A 117 8.89 2.94 17.34
C THR A 117 8.87 2.15 16.04
N ILE A 118 9.69 2.56 15.07
CA ILE A 118 9.84 1.85 13.80
C ILE A 118 11.26 1.30 13.68
N GLU A 119 11.37 0.04 13.28
CA GLU A 119 12.62 -0.52 12.77
C GLU A 119 12.92 0.10 11.39
N PRO A 120 14.04 0.84 11.21
CA PRO A 120 14.32 1.57 9.97
C PRO A 120 14.18 0.74 8.69
N HIS A 121 14.49 -0.56 8.76
CA HIS A 121 14.34 -1.50 7.65
C HIS A 121 12.91 -1.58 7.11
N GLU A 122 11.90 -1.49 7.97
CA GLU A 122 10.49 -1.57 7.58
C GLU A 122 10.02 -0.32 6.83
N ALA A 123 10.37 0.86 7.36
CA ALA A 123 10.04 2.14 6.71
C ALA A 123 10.62 2.20 5.29
N TYR A 124 11.88 1.77 5.15
CA TYR A 124 12.56 1.77 3.88
C TYR A 124 12.15 0.62 2.96
N ALA A 125 11.76 -0.54 3.48
CA ALA A 125 11.21 -1.62 2.68
C ALA A 125 9.90 -1.22 1.98
N TYR A 126 9.02 -0.50 2.68
CA TYR A 126 7.81 0.06 2.09
C TYR A 126 8.14 1.06 0.97
N LEU A 127 9.04 2.02 1.23
CA LEU A 127 9.47 3.02 0.24
C LEU A 127 10.10 2.37 -1.00
N VAL A 128 10.95 1.36 -0.81
CA VAL A 128 11.58 0.62 -1.89
C VAL A 128 10.53 -0.16 -2.69
N THR A 129 9.57 -0.81 -2.04
CA THR A 129 8.50 -1.52 -2.73
C THR A 129 7.65 -0.57 -3.58
N GLU A 130 7.33 0.62 -3.05
CA GLU A 130 6.67 1.67 -3.84
C GLU A 130 7.54 2.15 -5.01
N ALA A 131 8.85 2.33 -4.81
CA ALA A 131 9.77 2.74 -5.86
C ALA A 131 9.87 1.70 -6.98
N MET A 132 9.96 0.42 -6.62
CA MET A 132 9.98 -0.71 -7.56
C MET A 132 8.71 -0.71 -8.42
N GLN A 133 7.53 -0.62 -7.80
CA GLN A 133 6.26 -0.59 -8.53
C GLN A 133 6.13 0.68 -9.40
N ALA A 134 6.53 1.84 -8.88
CA ALA A 134 6.44 3.10 -9.60
C ALA A 134 7.43 3.20 -10.78
N SER A 135 8.50 2.40 -10.77
CA SER A 135 9.46 2.35 -11.88
C SER A 135 8.87 1.86 -13.20
N ALA A 136 7.70 1.21 -13.17
CA ALA A 136 6.96 0.86 -14.39
C ALA A 136 6.57 2.07 -15.25
N ALA A 137 6.56 3.28 -14.68
CA ALA A 137 6.39 4.52 -15.45
C ALA A 137 7.55 4.82 -16.42
N LEU A 138 8.66 4.09 -16.35
CA LEU A 138 9.79 4.25 -17.29
C LEU A 138 9.55 3.58 -18.63
N ALA A 139 8.58 2.66 -18.71
CA ALA A 139 8.17 1.97 -19.94
C ALA A 139 6.64 2.02 -20.07
N PRO A 140 6.04 3.23 -20.23
CA PRO A 140 4.59 3.43 -20.23
C PRO A 140 3.87 2.66 -21.35
N GLU A 141 4.54 2.35 -22.45
CA GLU A 141 4.04 1.57 -23.59
C GLU A 141 3.70 0.11 -23.25
N LEU A 142 4.22 -0.40 -22.13
CA LEU A 142 3.84 -1.71 -21.59
C LEU A 142 2.53 -1.67 -20.79
N LEU A 143 2.06 -0.46 -20.47
CA LEU A 143 0.91 -0.21 -19.62
C LEU A 143 -0.28 0.27 -20.48
N GLY A 144 -1.50 -0.03 -20.04
CA GLY A 144 -2.68 0.67 -20.55
C GLY A 144 -2.64 2.15 -20.16
N GLU A 145 -3.28 3.02 -20.95
CA GLU A 145 -3.23 4.49 -20.81
C GLU A 145 -3.53 4.96 -19.37
N ASP A 146 -4.64 4.51 -18.78
CA ASP A 146 -5.03 4.86 -17.41
C ASP A 146 -4.00 4.37 -16.36
N THR A 147 -3.41 3.19 -16.60
CA THR A 147 -2.41 2.61 -15.72
C THR A 147 -1.09 3.39 -15.82
N ALA A 148 -0.71 3.86 -17.00
CA ALA A 148 0.46 4.70 -17.20
C ALA A 148 0.32 6.04 -16.47
N VAL A 149 -0.83 6.71 -16.58
CA VAL A 149 -1.13 7.97 -15.87
C VAL A 149 -1.08 7.77 -14.36
N THR A 150 -1.71 6.71 -13.85
CA THR A 150 -1.75 6.38 -12.42
C THR A 150 -0.34 6.06 -11.90
N THR A 151 0.44 5.29 -12.64
CA THR A 151 1.82 4.91 -12.26
C THR A 151 2.75 6.13 -12.26
N ARG A 152 2.63 7.02 -13.26
CA ARG A 152 3.38 8.29 -13.30
C ARG A 152 3.02 9.19 -12.12
N THR A 153 1.73 9.29 -11.78
CA THR A 153 1.26 10.06 -10.62
C THR A 153 1.85 9.50 -9.32
N ARG A 154 1.87 8.17 -9.19
CA ARG A 154 2.48 7.48 -8.05
C ARG A 154 3.98 7.76 -7.93
N LEU A 155 4.71 7.72 -9.05
CA LEU A 155 6.14 8.04 -9.10
C LEU A 155 6.42 9.47 -8.63
N ARG A 156 5.68 10.45 -9.18
CA ARG A 156 5.81 11.87 -8.78
C ARG A 156 5.47 12.07 -7.30
N ARG A 157 4.41 11.42 -6.80
CA ARG A 157 4.04 11.47 -5.37
C ARG A 157 5.15 10.91 -4.48
N LEU A 158 5.76 9.79 -4.86
CA LEU A 158 6.86 9.20 -4.11
C LEU A 158 8.10 10.11 -4.06
N ALA A 159 8.49 10.68 -5.20
CA ALA A 159 9.61 11.62 -5.25
C ALA A 159 9.38 12.86 -4.35
N ARG A 160 8.19 13.44 -4.39
CA ARG A 160 7.80 14.54 -3.48
C ARG A 160 7.84 14.12 -2.02
N ARG A 161 7.35 12.93 -1.69
CA ARG A 161 7.36 12.42 -0.30
C ARG A 161 8.77 12.27 0.25
N LEU A 162 9.73 11.85 -0.57
CA LEU A 162 11.12 11.68 -0.16
C LEU A 162 11.87 13.00 0.03
N ARG A 163 11.52 14.03 -0.75
CA ARG A 163 12.24 15.32 -0.78
C ARG A 163 11.52 16.46 -0.09
N GLN A 164 10.21 16.35 0.12
CA GLN A 164 9.32 17.40 0.61
C GLN A 164 9.36 18.69 -0.24
N GLU A 165 9.71 18.54 -1.52
CA GLU A 165 9.87 19.63 -2.49
C GLU A 165 8.94 19.42 -3.70
N PRO A 166 8.44 20.50 -4.34
CA PRO A 166 7.72 20.40 -5.60
C PRO A 166 8.62 19.85 -6.70
N LEU A 167 8.03 19.10 -7.64
CA LEU A 167 8.74 18.62 -8.83
C LEU A 167 8.46 19.54 -10.01
N PRO A 168 9.44 19.78 -10.90
CA PRO A 168 9.20 20.50 -12.14
C PRO A 168 8.09 19.83 -12.97
N GLU A 169 7.21 20.64 -13.58
CA GLU A 169 6.08 20.15 -14.38
C GLU A 169 6.55 19.31 -15.59
N GLY A 170 7.66 19.69 -16.21
CA GLY A 170 8.26 18.98 -17.35
C GLY A 170 9.20 17.82 -17.00
N GLU A 171 9.38 17.47 -15.73
CA GLU A 171 10.29 16.38 -15.34
C GLU A 171 9.77 15.03 -15.87
N THR A 172 10.64 14.30 -16.58
CA THR A 172 10.30 13.00 -17.17
C THR A 172 10.26 11.90 -16.10
N ALA A 173 9.57 10.79 -16.37
CA ALA A 173 9.53 9.65 -15.45
C ALA A 173 10.94 9.12 -15.13
N VAL A 174 11.83 9.11 -16.13
CA VAL A 174 13.24 8.72 -15.98
C VAL A 174 13.97 9.64 -15.00
N GLN A 175 13.84 10.96 -15.15
CA GLN A 175 14.44 11.95 -14.24
C GLN A 175 13.88 11.83 -12.81
N THR A 176 12.56 11.70 -12.67
CA THR A 176 11.90 11.54 -11.38
C THR A 176 12.35 10.25 -10.67
N PHE A 177 12.47 9.12 -11.39
CA PHE A 177 12.96 7.86 -10.80
C PHE A 177 14.44 7.93 -10.45
N ALA A 178 15.28 8.53 -11.29
CA ALA A 178 16.69 8.78 -10.99
C ALA A 178 16.86 9.58 -9.69
N ARG A 179 16.01 10.59 -9.45
CA ARG A 179 15.98 11.36 -8.20
C ARG A 179 15.59 10.50 -6.99
N ILE A 180 14.58 9.63 -7.14
CA ILE A 180 14.18 8.69 -6.08
C ILE A 180 15.36 7.79 -5.71
N GLN A 181 16.02 7.22 -6.71
CA GLN A 181 17.16 6.32 -6.51
C GLN A 181 18.39 7.04 -5.92
N HIS A 182 18.62 8.30 -6.29
CA HIS A 182 19.66 9.14 -5.67
C HIS A 182 19.46 9.26 -4.15
N PHE A 183 18.22 9.38 -3.70
CA PHE A 183 17.90 9.47 -2.27
C PHE A 183 17.90 8.11 -1.57
N LEU A 184 17.26 7.10 -2.16
CA LEU A 184 17.10 5.80 -1.51
C LEU A 184 18.41 5.01 -1.43
N ASN A 185 19.21 4.96 -2.50
CA ASN A 185 20.37 4.07 -2.56
C ASN A 185 21.39 4.25 -1.42
N PRO A 186 21.84 5.48 -1.07
CA PRO A 186 22.79 5.67 0.02
C PRO A 186 22.23 5.19 1.37
N ILE A 187 20.94 5.43 1.60
CA ILE A 187 20.28 5.04 2.85
C ILE A 187 20.16 3.53 2.92
N ILE A 188 19.66 2.88 1.86
CA ILE A 188 19.54 1.42 1.80
C ILE A 188 20.91 0.75 1.99
N ALA A 189 21.94 1.24 1.31
CA ALA A 189 23.30 0.70 1.42
C ALA A 189 23.90 0.86 2.84
N SER A 190 23.37 1.76 3.66
CA SER A 190 23.77 1.92 5.07
C SER A 190 23.10 0.91 6.02
N LEU A 191 21.97 0.31 5.62
CA LEU A 191 21.20 -0.59 6.47
C LEU A 191 21.92 -1.95 6.66
N PRO A 192 22.05 -2.46 7.90
CA PRO A 192 22.72 -3.73 8.17
C PRO A 192 22.14 -4.93 7.40
N ALA A 193 20.82 -5.05 7.33
CA ALA A 193 20.15 -6.14 6.62
C ALA A 193 20.44 -6.13 5.11
N ALA A 194 20.49 -4.94 4.50
CA ALA A 194 20.84 -4.78 3.08
C ALA A 194 22.30 -5.20 2.81
N ARG A 195 23.24 -4.73 3.66
CA ARG A 195 24.67 -5.09 3.53
C ARG A 195 24.92 -6.59 3.65
N LYS A 196 24.22 -7.25 4.58
CA LYS A 196 24.32 -8.71 4.78
C LYS A 196 24.00 -9.47 3.51
N VAL A 197 22.93 -9.08 2.80
CA VAL A 197 22.53 -9.75 1.55
C VAL A 197 23.44 -9.35 0.40
N ALA A 198 23.82 -8.08 0.28
CA ALA A 198 24.73 -7.62 -0.77
C ALA A 198 26.05 -8.43 -0.79
N GLY A 199 26.53 -8.86 0.38
CA GLY A 199 27.70 -9.73 0.50
C GLY A 199 27.49 -11.19 0.09
N MET A 200 26.24 -11.66 -0.05
CA MET A 200 25.89 -13.03 -0.45
C MET A 200 25.75 -13.21 -1.96
N VAL A 201 25.63 -12.12 -2.72
CA VAL A 201 25.39 -12.17 -4.17
C VAL A 201 26.66 -11.77 -4.93
N PRO A 202 27.20 -12.63 -5.81
CA PRO A 202 28.34 -12.28 -6.64
C PRO A 202 28.05 -11.04 -7.49
N ARG A 203 28.96 -10.06 -7.49
CA ARG A 203 28.86 -8.83 -8.32
C ARG A 203 29.26 -9.07 -9.78
N ASN A 204 28.81 -10.17 -10.36
CA ASN A 204 29.12 -10.48 -11.74
C ASN A 204 28.09 -9.74 -12.63
N THR A 205 28.58 -8.82 -13.44
CA THR A 205 27.77 -8.02 -14.37
C THR A 205 27.60 -8.75 -15.69
N THR A 206 26.46 -8.54 -16.36
CA THR A 206 26.23 -9.10 -17.69
C THR A 206 25.47 -8.12 -18.59
N THR A 207 25.55 -8.43 -19.90
CA THR A 207 24.99 -7.79 -21.11
C THR A 207 25.42 -6.33 -21.41
N PRO A 208 25.95 -6.04 -22.63
CA PRO A 208 26.27 -4.67 -23.07
C PRO A 208 25.05 -3.74 -23.12
N LEU A 209 23.84 -4.29 -23.25
CA LEU A 209 22.61 -3.52 -23.41
C LEU A 209 22.05 -3.01 -22.07
N LEU A 210 22.39 -3.68 -20.98
CA LEU A 210 21.98 -3.29 -19.63
C LEU A 210 23.17 -3.39 -18.68
N PRO A 211 24.10 -2.43 -18.75
CA PRO A 211 25.27 -2.43 -17.88
C PRO A 211 24.86 -2.52 -16.40
N GLY A 212 25.28 -3.61 -15.75
CA GLY A 212 25.01 -3.85 -14.34
C GLY A 212 23.75 -4.66 -14.04
N LEU A 213 22.99 -5.12 -15.04
CA LEU A 213 21.92 -6.11 -14.81
C LEU A 213 22.51 -7.41 -14.25
N GLN A 214 21.94 -7.89 -13.14
CA GLN A 214 22.38 -9.10 -12.45
C GLN A 214 21.42 -10.25 -12.62
N THR A 215 20.12 -10.02 -12.42
CA THR A 215 19.12 -11.09 -12.48
C THR A 215 17.76 -10.57 -12.92
N ILE A 216 16.95 -11.49 -13.46
CA ILE A 216 15.58 -11.24 -13.91
C ILE A 216 14.64 -12.20 -13.19
N TYR A 217 13.56 -11.66 -12.63
CA TYR A 217 12.42 -12.43 -12.14
C TYR A 217 11.17 -12.10 -12.95
N LYS A 218 10.23 -13.04 -13.01
CA LYS A 218 8.88 -12.86 -13.54
C LYS A 218 7.86 -12.97 -12.43
N GLU A 219 6.86 -12.11 -12.44
CA GLU A 219 5.70 -12.17 -11.56
C GLU A 219 4.42 -12.06 -12.40
N GLY A 220 3.85 -13.21 -12.76
CA GLY A 220 2.82 -13.26 -13.80
C GLY A 220 3.35 -12.64 -15.10
N ASN A 221 2.68 -11.58 -15.59
CA ASN A 221 3.06 -10.86 -16.79
C ASN A 221 4.02 -9.68 -16.53
N LYS A 222 4.49 -9.50 -15.29
CA LYS A 222 5.46 -8.46 -14.94
C LYS A 222 6.88 -8.98 -15.01
N THR A 223 7.80 -8.15 -15.49
CA THR A 223 9.24 -8.43 -15.46
C THR A 223 9.91 -7.57 -14.40
N VAL A 224 10.67 -8.19 -13.50
CA VAL A 224 11.48 -7.50 -12.48
C VAL A 224 12.95 -7.62 -12.85
N LEU A 225 13.58 -6.48 -13.15
CA LEU A 225 15.00 -6.38 -13.43
C LEU A 225 15.76 -5.96 -12.18
N VAL A 226 16.74 -6.77 -11.80
CA VAL A 226 17.58 -6.51 -10.63
C VAL A 226 18.97 -6.13 -11.08
N PHE A 227 19.38 -4.91 -10.73
CA PHE A 227 20.68 -4.34 -11.06
C PHE A 227 21.64 -4.40 -9.88
N THR A 228 22.93 -4.41 -10.19
CA THR A 228 24.02 -4.24 -9.22
C THR A 228 23.90 -2.89 -8.52
N GLU A 229 23.51 -1.87 -9.29
CA GLU A 229 23.37 -0.50 -8.84
C GLU A 229 22.45 0.24 -9.80
N LEU A 230 21.53 1.04 -9.25
CA LEU A 230 20.66 1.95 -9.99
C LEU A 230 21.12 3.40 -9.79
N SER A 231 22.29 3.76 -10.36
CA SER A 231 22.78 5.14 -10.22
C SER A 231 21.94 6.10 -11.09
N PRO A 232 21.76 7.37 -10.67
CA PRO A 232 20.98 8.34 -11.44
C PRO A 232 21.47 8.49 -12.88
N GLN A 233 22.78 8.49 -13.09
CA GLN A 233 23.40 8.59 -14.41
C GLN A 233 23.06 7.39 -15.30
N LYS A 234 23.17 6.16 -14.77
CA LYS A 234 22.80 4.94 -15.51
C LYS A 234 21.33 4.93 -15.88
N ILE A 235 20.45 5.38 -14.98
CA ILE A 235 19.01 5.45 -15.24
C ILE A 235 18.71 6.45 -16.38
N ILE A 236 19.35 7.63 -16.35
CA ILE A 236 19.13 8.67 -17.37
C ILE A 236 19.67 8.28 -18.74
N GLN A 237 20.79 7.55 -18.78
CA GLN A 237 21.45 7.15 -20.02
C GLN A 237 20.85 5.88 -20.66
N ALA A 238 20.02 5.14 -19.93
CA ALA A 238 19.41 3.92 -20.43
C ALA A 238 18.29 4.22 -21.44
N ASP A 239 18.24 3.42 -22.51
CA ASP A 239 17.21 3.46 -23.54
C ASP A 239 16.05 2.52 -23.12
N TRP A 240 15.13 3.07 -22.32
CA TRP A 240 14.03 2.31 -21.72
C TRP A 240 13.01 1.82 -22.75
N ASP A 241 12.73 2.61 -23.79
CA ASP A 241 11.84 2.25 -24.90
C ASP A 241 12.38 1.02 -25.65
N LYS A 242 13.67 1.02 -25.97
CA LYS A 242 14.33 -0.13 -26.63
C LYS A 242 14.34 -1.37 -25.74
N LEU A 243 14.42 -1.19 -24.42
CA LEU A 243 14.37 -2.29 -23.47
C LEU A 243 12.97 -2.89 -23.40
N ALA A 244 11.94 -2.05 -23.30
CA ALA A 244 10.56 -2.48 -23.29
C ALA A 244 10.20 -3.26 -24.56
N GLY A 245 10.64 -2.78 -25.74
CA GLY A 245 10.47 -3.48 -27.02
C GLY A 245 11.18 -4.84 -27.12
N ARG A 246 12.03 -5.20 -26.16
CA ARG A 246 12.72 -6.50 -26.10
C ARG A 246 12.15 -7.46 -25.06
N LEU A 247 11.16 -7.02 -24.27
CA LEU A 247 10.49 -7.90 -23.33
C LEU A 247 9.64 -8.95 -24.07
N PRO A 248 9.36 -10.11 -23.45
CA PRO A 248 8.51 -11.13 -24.05
C PRO A 248 7.13 -10.56 -24.43
N ALA A 249 6.56 -11.07 -25.53
CA ALA A 249 5.20 -10.74 -25.93
C ALA A 249 4.22 -11.03 -24.77
N GLY A 250 3.42 -10.04 -24.39
CA GLY A 250 2.50 -10.12 -23.25
C GLY A 250 3.05 -9.60 -21.92
N ALA A 251 4.30 -9.12 -21.87
CA ALA A 251 4.79 -8.37 -20.72
C ALA A 251 3.94 -7.10 -20.52
N SER A 252 3.41 -6.92 -19.32
CA SER A 252 2.47 -5.84 -19.00
C SER A 252 3.03 -4.83 -18.00
N SER A 253 4.29 -4.98 -17.59
CA SER A 253 5.00 -4.07 -16.68
C SER A 253 6.48 -4.43 -16.61
N LEU A 254 7.29 -3.41 -16.31
CA LEU A 254 8.71 -3.50 -16.02
C LEU A 254 9.00 -2.85 -14.67
N GLU A 255 9.49 -3.62 -13.70
CA GLU A 255 9.92 -3.09 -12.40
C GLU A 255 11.44 -3.17 -12.26
N LEU A 256 12.05 -2.13 -11.72
CA LEU A 256 13.49 -1.97 -11.55
C LEU A 256 13.85 -1.96 -10.06
N THR A 257 14.91 -2.67 -9.71
CA THR A 257 15.39 -2.74 -8.32
C THR A 257 16.87 -3.08 -8.25
N THR A 258 17.43 -3.11 -7.03
CA THR A 258 18.73 -3.72 -6.73
C THR A 258 18.55 -4.94 -5.82
N VAL A 259 19.62 -5.71 -5.63
CA VAL A 259 19.59 -6.86 -4.70
C VAL A 259 19.18 -6.41 -3.30
N GLU A 260 19.78 -5.33 -2.80
CA GLU A 260 19.49 -4.79 -1.46
C GLU A 260 18.03 -4.36 -1.33
N GLN A 261 17.55 -3.63 -2.34
CA GLN A 261 16.19 -3.13 -2.40
C GLN A 261 15.17 -4.28 -2.43
N MET A 262 15.35 -5.23 -3.36
CA MET A 262 14.46 -6.38 -3.48
C MET A 262 14.45 -7.22 -2.19
N SER A 263 15.59 -7.35 -1.53
CA SER A 263 15.69 -8.12 -0.28
C SER A 263 14.89 -7.50 0.85
N LEU A 264 14.97 -6.17 1.03
CA LEU A 264 14.14 -5.47 2.00
C LEU A 264 12.66 -5.60 1.65
N SER A 265 12.29 -5.41 0.39
CA SER A 265 10.91 -5.59 -0.07
C SER A 265 10.37 -6.99 0.27
N ILE A 266 11.14 -8.04 -0.05
CA ILE A 266 10.73 -9.44 0.18
C ILE A 266 10.63 -9.78 1.67
N MET A 267 11.57 -9.31 2.50
CA MET A 267 11.57 -9.62 3.92
C MET A 267 10.41 -8.94 4.68
N PHE A 268 10.04 -7.72 4.32
CA PHE A 268 9.13 -6.91 5.13
C PHE A 268 7.78 -6.62 4.47
N GLU A 269 7.73 -6.56 3.14
CA GLU A 269 6.53 -6.16 2.40
C GLU A 269 5.95 -7.27 1.52
N ARG A 270 6.73 -8.29 1.16
CA ARG A 270 6.31 -9.34 0.21
C ARG A 270 6.72 -10.77 0.61
N PRO A 271 6.64 -11.17 1.91
CA PRO A 271 7.09 -12.50 2.33
C PRO A 271 6.25 -13.64 1.73
N LEU A 272 4.94 -13.43 1.53
CA LEU A 272 4.08 -14.43 0.89
C LEU A 272 4.38 -14.63 -0.59
N ASP A 273 4.77 -13.57 -1.31
CA ASP A 273 5.09 -13.68 -2.73
C ASP A 273 6.29 -14.60 -2.95
N LEU A 274 7.27 -14.55 -2.04
CA LEU A 274 8.38 -15.51 -2.03
C LEU A 274 7.92 -16.91 -1.62
N ARG A 275 7.15 -17.04 -0.54
CA ARG A 275 6.70 -18.35 -0.01
C ARG A 275 5.83 -19.10 -1.02
N PHE A 276 4.97 -18.39 -1.75
CA PHE A 276 4.09 -18.95 -2.77
C PHE A 276 4.72 -18.98 -4.17
N LYS A 277 6.02 -18.66 -4.29
CA LYS A 277 6.76 -18.69 -5.55
C LYS A 277 6.11 -17.85 -6.65
N LYS A 278 5.52 -16.71 -6.30
CA LYS A 278 4.97 -15.75 -7.28
C LYS A 278 6.08 -15.14 -8.14
N LEU A 279 7.28 -14.99 -7.57
CA LEU A 279 8.49 -14.58 -8.27
C LEU A 279 9.22 -15.79 -8.85
N GLN A 280 9.18 -15.93 -10.16
CA GLN A 280 9.87 -16.99 -10.90
C GLN A 280 11.19 -16.47 -11.44
N HIS A 281 12.29 -17.11 -11.03
CA HIS A 281 13.62 -16.77 -11.55
C HIS A 281 13.72 -17.09 -13.04
N SER A 282 14.12 -16.09 -13.84
CA SER A 282 14.23 -16.24 -15.30
C SER A 282 15.67 -16.30 -15.79
N TRP A 283 16.59 -15.56 -15.17
CA TRP A 283 17.98 -15.48 -15.60
C TRP A 283 18.87 -14.81 -14.54
N GLY A 284 20.15 -15.19 -14.48
CA GLY A 284 21.14 -14.63 -13.55
C GLY A 284 21.30 -15.44 -12.25
N PRO A 285 21.90 -14.87 -11.20
CA PRO A 285 21.95 -15.48 -9.88
C PRO A 285 20.60 -15.41 -9.16
N ASN A 286 20.06 -16.57 -8.79
CA ASN A 286 18.82 -16.66 -8.01
C ASN A 286 19.07 -16.45 -6.50
N PHE A 287 19.33 -15.21 -6.10
CA PHE A 287 19.59 -14.88 -4.69
C PHE A 287 18.35 -15.04 -3.79
N LEU A 288 17.14 -14.96 -4.34
CA LEU A 288 15.90 -15.14 -3.57
C LEU A 288 15.74 -16.56 -3.02
N ALA A 289 16.38 -17.56 -3.63
CA ALA A 289 16.35 -18.94 -3.12
C ALA A 289 16.97 -19.09 -1.72
N ALA A 290 17.84 -18.15 -1.31
CA ALA A 290 18.45 -18.15 0.02
C ALA A 290 17.55 -17.54 1.11
N PHE A 291 16.44 -16.91 0.73
CA PHE A 291 15.53 -16.27 1.68
C PHE A 291 14.46 -17.24 2.17
N ASN A 292 14.23 -17.22 3.48
CA ASN A 292 13.12 -17.92 4.11
C ASN A 292 12.43 -16.98 5.10
N PRO A 293 11.31 -16.35 4.71
CA PRO A 293 10.58 -15.46 5.60
C PRO A 293 10.16 -16.19 6.87
N THR A 294 10.31 -15.51 8.00
CA THR A 294 9.87 -16.04 9.30
C THR A 294 8.35 -16.12 9.36
N THR A 295 7.81 -17.01 10.21
CA THR A 295 6.36 -17.09 10.47
C THR A 295 5.79 -15.73 10.87
N ARG A 296 6.51 -14.97 11.71
CA ARG A 296 6.11 -13.62 12.12
C ARG A 296 5.96 -12.66 10.94
N GLN A 297 6.89 -12.65 9.98
CA GLN A 297 6.80 -11.83 8.77
C GLN A 297 5.61 -12.24 7.90
N ILE A 298 5.40 -13.55 7.75
CA ILE A 298 4.27 -14.12 7.01
C ILE A 298 2.94 -13.69 7.65
N MET A 299 2.75 -13.92 8.96
CA MET A 299 1.51 -13.56 9.66
C MET A 299 1.25 -12.06 9.62
N ARG A 300 2.30 -11.24 9.72
CA ARG A 300 2.14 -9.78 9.66
C ARG A 300 1.64 -9.34 8.30
N TYR A 301 2.20 -9.87 7.23
CA TYR A 301 1.72 -9.59 5.88
C TYR A 301 0.28 -10.06 5.70
N SER A 302 -0.03 -11.28 6.16
CA SER A 302 -1.39 -11.84 6.12
C SER A 302 -2.40 -11.01 6.92
N ALA A 303 -1.99 -10.34 8.00
CA ALA A 303 -2.83 -9.42 8.76
C ALA A 303 -3.03 -8.05 8.06
N ARG A 304 -2.00 -7.56 7.35
CA ARG A 304 -2.03 -6.24 6.68
C ARG A 304 -3.08 -6.17 5.57
N VAL A 305 -3.24 -7.23 4.78
CA VAL A 305 -4.20 -7.26 3.66
C VAL A 305 -5.64 -7.03 4.12
N PRO A 306 -6.24 -7.85 5.00
CA PRO A 306 -7.59 -7.61 5.51
C PRO A 306 -7.69 -6.28 6.26
N SER A 307 -6.66 -5.89 7.03
CA SER A 307 -6.65 -4.61 7.73
C SER A 307 -6.71 -3.40 6.78
N ARG A 308 -6.01 -3.43 5.64
CA ARG A 308 -6.08 -2.38 4.62
C ARG A 308 -7.45 -2.33 3.96
N ILE A 309 -8.01 -3.49 3.62
CA ILE A 309 -9.35 -3.57 3.02
C ILE A 309 -10.39 -2.98 3.99
N LEU A 310 -10.30 -3.32 5.28
CA LEU A 310 -11.23 -2.91 6.32
C LEU A 310 -11.28 -1.39 6.55
N ILE A 311 -10.17 -0.68 6.32
CA ILE A 311 -9.98 0.72 6.76
C ILE A 311 -9.95 1.70 5.60
N ASP A 312 -9.49 1.25 4.45
CA ASP A 312 -9.34 2.07 3.25
C ASP A 312 -10.31 1.59 2.18
N GLU A 313 -10.12 0.38 1.64
CA GLU A 313 -10.79 -0.03 0.40
C GLU A 313 -12.32 -0.15 0.54
N LEU A 314 -12.80 -0.93 1.52
CA LEU A 314 -14.24 -1.17 1.70
C LEU A 314 -14.97 0.09 2.15
N PRO A 315 -14.54 0.81 3.22
CA PRO A 315 -15.17 2.06 3.61
C PRO A 315 -15.19 3.09 2.47
N ASN A 316 -14.08 3.26 1.76
CA ASN A 316 -14.00 4.26 0.70
C ASN A 316 -15.04 3.99 -0.39
N VAL A 317 -15.09 2.78 -0.94
CA VAL A 317 -16.06 2.45 -2.00
C VAL A 317 -17.49 2.51 -1.46
N TYR A 318 -17.73 1.97 -0.27
CA TYR A 318 -19.07 1.92 0.30
C TYR A 318 -19.65 3.30 0.62
N LEU A 319 -18.85 4.20 1.21
CA LEU A 319 -19.35 5.49 1.68
C LEU A 319 -19.40 6.55 0.57
N THR A 320 -18.66 6.37 -0.52
CA THR A 320 -18.55 7.38 -1.60
C THR A 320 -19.45 7.13 -2.80
N GLN A 321 -19.95 5.90 -2.97
CA GLN A 321 -20.85 5.55 -4.05
C GLN A 321 -22.31 5.71 -3.63
N GLU A 322 -23.16 5.95 -4.63
CA GLU A 322 -24.60 6.11 -4.43
C GLU A 322 -25.18 4.88 -3.71
N PRO A 323 -26.03 5.06 -2.68
CA PRO A 323 -26.61 3.95 -1.93
C PRO A 323 -27.75 3.28 -2.72
N SER A 324 -27.45 2.76 -3.91
CA SER A 324 -28.37 1.98 -4.75
C SER A 324 -28.12 0.49 -4.61
N GLU A 325 -29.16 -0.32 -4.87
CA GLU A 325 -29.07 -1.77 -4.79
C GLU A 325 -28.02 -2.34 -5.75
N GLU A 326 -27.94 -1.82 -6.98
CA GLU A 326 -26.95 -2.27 -7.98
C GLU A 326 -25.52 -2.00 -7.52
N VAL A 327 -25.26 -0.80 -6.98
CA VAL A 327 -23.94 -0.43 -6.43
C VAL A 327 -23.57 -1.34 -5.26
N GLN A 328 -24.48 -1.54 -4.32
CA GLN A 328 -24.24 -2.41 -3.17
C GLN A 328 -23.96 -3.85 -3.60
N HIS A 329 -24.65 -4.36 -4.63
CA HIS A 329 -24.37 -5.68 -5.20
C HIS A 329 -22.96 -5.78 -5.79
N LYS A 330 -22.51 -4.76 -6.54
CA LYS A 330 -21.14 -4.72 -7.09
C LYS A 330 -20.09 -4.71 -5.98
N ILE A 331 -20.29 -3.87 -4.95
CA ILE A 331 -19.43 -3.82 -3.77
C ILE A 331 -19.36 -5.21 -3.13
N ILE A 332 -20.50 -5.83 -2.83
CA ILE A 332 -20.51 -7.14 -2.18
C ILE A 332 -19.76 -8.18 -3.04
N HIS A 333 -20.01 -8.21 -4.35
CA HIS A 333 -19.30 -9.10 -5.26
C HIS A 333 -17.77 -8.91 -5.21
N ASP A 334 -17.31 -7.67 -5.31
CA ASP A 334 -15.87 -7.37 -5.39
C ASP A 334 -15.15 -7.70 -4.08
N PHE A 335 -15.78 -7.39 -2.94
CA PHE A 335 -15.19 -7.68 -1.63
C PHE A 335 -15.33 -9.16 -1.24
N GLN A 336 -16.35 -9.87 -1.74
CA GLN A 336 -16.39 -11.35 -1.68
C GLN A 336 -15.21 -11.98 -2.43
N ASN A 337 -14.86 -11.48 -3.62
CA ASN A 337 -13.69 -11.96 -4.36
C ASN A 337 -12.38 -11.66 -3.61
N LYS A 338 -12.24 -10.48 -3.00
CA LYS A 338 -11.06 -10.15 -2.18
C LYS A 338 -10.95 -11.07 -0.95
N MET A 339 -12.06 -11.36 -0.27
CA MET A 339 -12.08 -12.31 0.85
C MET A 339 -11.77 -13.74 0.41
N LEU A 340 -12.24 -14.17 -0.76
CA LEU A 340 -11.89 -15.48 -1.32
C LEU A 340 -10.37 -15.60 -1.51
N ASN A 341 -9.71 -14.55 -2.00
CA ASN A 341 -8.25 -14.55 -2.10
C ASN A 341 -7.58 -14.70 -0.72
N ILE A 342 -8.08 -14.03 0.33
CA ILE A 342 -7.58 -14.21 1.71
C ILE A 342 -7.76 -15.66 2.17
N GLN A 343 -8.91 -16.28 1.89
CA GLN A 343 -9.19 -17.68 2.22
C GLN A 343 -8.26 -18.64 1.47
N LEU A 344 -8.04 -18.43 0.17
CA LEU A 344 -7.13 -19.26 -0.63
C LEU A 344 -5.68 -19.12 -0.16
N GLU A 345 -5.23 -17.91 0.17
CA GLU A 345 -3.92 -17.69 0.79
C GLU A 345 -3.83 -18.41 2.14
N HIS A 346 -4.88 -18.35 2.96
CA HIS A 346 -4.94 -19.10 4.22
C HIS A 346 -4.80 -20.62 4.01
N GLU A 347 -5.53 -21.20 3.05
CA GLU A 347 -5.41 -22.62 2.73
C GLU A 347 -4.00 -23.01 2.33
N LEU A 348 -3.30 -22.15 1.56
CA LEU A 348 -1.90 -22.37 1.25
C LEU A 348 -1.04 -22.37 2.51
N LEU A 349 -1.24 -21.41 3.42
CA LEU A 349 -0.51 -21.38 4.71
C LEU A 349 -0.72 -22.67 5.51
N VAL A 350 -1.95 -23.21 5.56
CA VAL A 350 -2.25 -24.51 6.19
C VAL A 350 -1.47 -25.63 5.51
N ARG A 351 -1.49 -25.70 4.17
CA ARG A 351 -0.76 -26.74 3.41
C ARG A 351 0.75 -26.67 3.62
N TYR A 352 1.29 -25.47 3.85
CA TYR A 352 2.69 -25.26 4.18
C TYR A 352 3.03 -25.50 5.66
N GLY A 353 2.07 -25.89 6.49
CA GLY A 353 2.25 -26.14 7.93
C GLY A 353 2.58 -24.89 8.73
N LEU A 354 2.19 -23.71 8.25
CA LEU A 354 2.50 -22.42 8.90
C LEU A 354 1.41 -21.95 9.86
N VAL A 355 0.20 -22.48 9.71
CA VAL A 355 -0.96 -22.19 10.56
C VAL A 355 -1.79 -23.45 10.73
N GLU A 356 -2.54 -23.53 11.81
CA GLU A 356 -3.49 -24.62 12.03
C GLU A 356 -4.66 -24.54 11.05
N ARG A 357 -5.18 -25.72 10.69
CA ARG A 357 -6.39 -25.80 9.87
C ARG A 357 -7.59 -25.43 10.74
N PHE A 358 -8.32 -24.39 10.33
CA PHE A 358 -9.62 -24.07 10.92
C PHE A 358 -10.64 -23.76 9.82
N LYS A 359 -11.92 -23.71 10.20
CA LYS A 359 -12.97 -23.18 9.34
C LYS A 359 -13.15 -21.70 9.67
N PRO A 360 -13.03 -20.78 8.69
CA PRO A 360 -13.35 -19.36 8.90
C PRO A 360 -14.74 -19.19 9.53
N PRO A 361 -15.03 -18.03 10.15
CA PRO A 361 -16.38 -17.72 10.64
C PRO A 361 -17.44 -17.95 9.55
N SER A 362 -18.69 -18.22 9.98
CA SER A 362 -19.83 -18.51 9.10
C SER A 362 -19.80 -17.66 7.84
N PRO A 363 -19.98 -18.22 6.64
CA PRO A 363 -19.81 -17.49 5.40
C PRO A 363 -20.68 -16.23 5.36
N VAL A 364 -20.22 -15.20 4.63
CA VAL A 364 -21.01 -13.98 4.42
C VAL A 364 -22.40 -14.38 3.89
N PRO A 365 -23.49 -13.81 4.46
CA PRO A 365 -24.84 -14.24 4.12
C PRO A 365 -25.13 -14.21 2.62
N GLY A 366 -26.01 -15.12 2.20
CA GLY A 366 -26.38 -15.30 0.79
C GLY A 366 -27.24 -14.15 0.26
N ARG A 367 -27.67 -14.28 -1.00
CA ARG A 367 -28.42 -13.23 -1.71
C ARG A 367 -29.81 -12.98 -1.11
N GLU A 368 -30.34 -13.93 -0.35
CA GLU A 368 -31.57 -13.82 0.41
C GLU A 368 -31.51 -12.80 1.56
N THR A 369 -30.29 -12.44 1.99
CA THR A 369 -30.08 -11.47 3.07
C THR A 369 -29.97 -10.05 2.51
N PRO A 370 -30.57 -9.03 3.15
CA PRO A 370 -30.45 -7.63 2.72
C PRO A 370 -29.00 -7.17 2.55
N ALA A 371 -28.73 -6.39 1.51
CA ALA A 371 -27.38 -5.91 1.17
C ALA A 371 -26.66 -5.18 2.33
N PRO A 372 -27.30 -4.31 3.14
CA PRO A 372 -26.65 -3.70 4.29
C PRO A 372 -26.13 -4.70 5.33
N GLN A 373 -26.87 -5.78 5.57
CA GLN A 373 -26.46 -6.84 6.50
C GLN A 373 -25.29 -7.65 5.94
N ARG A 374 -25.29 -7.91 4.62
CA ARG A 374 -24.16 -8.57 3.94
C ARG A 374 -22.90 -7.72 3.99
N ILE A 375 -23.02 -6.40 3.83
CA ILE A 375 -21.89 -5.46 3.94
C ILE A 375 -21.38 -5.41 5.39
N ALA A 376 -22.25 -5.35 6.39
CA ALA A 376 -21.83 -5.44 7.79
C ALA A 376 -21.08 -6.76 8.08
N ALA A 377 -21.53 -7.88 7.51
CA ALA A 377 -20.81 -9.14 7.61
C ALA A 377 -19.42 -9.09 6.93
N LEU A 378 -19.27 -8.38 5.79
CA LEU A 378 -17.94 -8.16 5.19
C LEU A 378 -16.98 -7.45 6.15
N PHE A 379 -17.43 -6.40 6.82
CA PHE A 379 -16.64 -5.70 7.85
C PHE A 379 -16.21 -6.64 8.96
N GLN A 380 -17.15 -7.41 9.53
CA GLN A 380 -16.88 -8.37 10.60
C GLN A 380 -15.88 -9.46 10.18
N HIS A 381 -16.00 -9.99 8.95
CA HIS A 381 -15.08 -11.00 8.43
C HIS A 381 -13.67 -10.46 8.24
N LEU A 382 -13.54 -9.25 7.70
CA LEU A 382 -12.24 -8.61 7.51
C LEU A 382 -11.57 -8.29 8.86
N GLU A 383 -12.36 -7.85 9.83
CA GLU A 383 -11.90 -7.68 11.21
C GLU A 383 -11.39 -8.99 11.80
N TRP A 384 -12.20 -10.05 11.73
CA TRP A 384 -11.83 -11.36 12.23
C TRP A 384 -10.53 -11.89 11.59
N TRP A 385 -10.37 -11.76 10.27
CA TRP A 385 -9.14 -12.17 9.59
C TRP A 385 -7.92 -11.37 10.03
N ALA A 386 -8.08 -10.05 10.14
CA ALA A 386 -7.01 -9.19 10.60
C ALA A 386 -6.61 -9.55 12.05
N ASP A 387 -7.58 -9.80 12.93
CA ASP A 387 -7.33 -10.20 14.32
C ASP A 387 -6.68 -11.57 14.43
N TYR A 388 -7.19 -12.57 13.70
CA TYR A 388 -6.64 -13.92 13.70
C TYR A 388 -5.14 -13.89 13.43
N TYR A 389 -4.71 -13.23 12.34
CA TYR A 389 -3.29 -13.15 12.00
C TYR A 389 -2.50 -12.24 12.94
N THR A 390 -3.11 -11.18 13.47
CA THR A 390 -2.43 -10.29 14.44
C THR A 390 -2.14 -11.01 15.76
N CYS A 391 -3.02 -11.91 16.22
CA CYS A 391 -2.82 -12.71 17.44
C CYS A 391 -1.70 -13.75 17.31
N GLN A 392 -1.19 -13.99 16.10
CA GLN A 392 -0.09 -14.92 15.83
C GLN A 392 1.28 -14.22 15.72
N LEU A 393 1.33 -12.90 15.99
CA LEU A 393 2.55 -12.07 16.00
C LEU A 393 3.21 -12.05 17.38
#